data_AF-A0AAF6AWI4-F1
#
_entry.id   AF-A0AAF6AWI4-F1
#
_cell.length_a   1.000
_cell.length_b   1.000
_cell.length_c   1.000
_cell.angle_alpha   90.00
_cell.angle_beta   90.00
_cell.angle_gamma   90.00
#
_symmetry.space_group_name_H-M   'P 1'
#
loop_
_entity.id
_entity.type
_entity.pdbx_description
1 polymer ?
#
loop_
_entity_poly.entity_id
_entity_poly.type
_entity_poly.pdbx_seq_one_letter_code
_entity_poly.pdbx_strand_id
1 'polypeptide(L)'
;MKRARNRKYSAAITDVANSVAFQDHFMRRFSTWTEQPLFETWEALGSGNSHHRRPRRRSALSLAEHCGIVEGPRPQLTPLEWTKVKELSRQRKDGLNPCPICKEKFQIKEKVLLSCSHVFHRACVLSFEKYSQVQPCCPVCRTTHYEKLVLKNNSIKFKHLCATRIQTAFRGHRTRKVYGPKFRCPTDPQKRRAWFASKLENAVTPILSQMEVDESEVDALCREVDSTIAHAKKIFEAADARGGSGHHQRNNPSSSSLSSVDWHHVVEKALERGESECPICIGKLLRRGAKHKGLAWLSCSHMFHIDCISTFEKFNDDLSEPNTRAKQYLCPVCRSNYKRLDM
;
A
#
# COMPACT_ATOMS: atom_id res chain seq x y z
N MET A 1 25.96 -19.96 -41.18
CA MET A 1 25.13 -18.73 -41.15
C MET A 1 25.10 -18.17 -39.73
N LYS A 2 25.90 -17.14 -39.47
CA LYS A 2 25.96 -16.40 -38.20
C LYS A 2 24.88 -15.31 -38.25
N ARG A 3 24.03 -15.17 -37.22
CA ARG A 3 23.28 -13.93 -36.97
C ARG A 3 23.62 -13.43 -35.57
N ALA A 4 24.62 -12.55 -35.53
CA ALA A 4 24.94 -11.71 -34.39
C ALA A 4 23.81 -10.68 -34.19
N ARG A 5 23.32 -10.55 -32.96
CA ARG A 5 22.62 -9.33 -32.52
C ARG A 5 23.49 -8.65 -31.48
N ASN A 6 24.29 -7.74 -32.01
CA ASN A 6 25.06 -6.76 -31.27
C ASN A 6 24.09 -5.66 -30.83
N ARG A 7 23.86 -5.49 -29.53
CA ARG A 7 23.18 -4.30 -29.00
C ARG A 7 24.08 -3.71 -27.91
N LYS A 8 24.95 -2.80 -28.34
CA LYS A 8 25.72 -1.93 -27.47
C LYS A 8 24.73 -0.98 -26.79
N TYR A 9 24.47 -1.18 -25.50
CA TYR A 9 23.97 -0.13 -24.63
C TYR A 9 25.14 0.31 -23.77
N SER A 10 25.76 1.42 -24.16
CA SER A 10 26.64 2.21 -23.32
C SER A 10 25.76 2.99 -22.36
N ALA A 11 25.58 2.46 -21.15
CA ALA A 11 25.09 3.24 -20.02
C ALA A 11 26.08 2.98 -18.89
N ALA A 12 26.84 4.00 -18.52
CA ALA A 12 27.62 4.02 -17.30
C ALA A 12 26.62 3.95 -16.13
N ILE A 13 26.38 2.73 -15.63
CA ILE A 13 25.64 2.48 -14.41
C ILE A 13 26.64 2.74 -13.29
N THR A 14 26.54 3.88 -12.63
CA THR A 14 27.22 4.15 -11.37
C THR A 14 26.70 3.12 -10.35
N ASP A 15 27.60 2.21 -9.94
CA ASP A 15 27.31 0.99 -9.19
C ASP A 15 27.05 1.28 -7.70
N VAL A 16 26.21 2.28 -7.40
CA VAL A 16 25.71 2.54 -6.05
C VAL A 16 24.57 1.56 -5.78
N ALA A 17 24.95 0.36 -5.34
CA ALA A 17 24.02 -0.69 -4.98
C ALA A 17 23.27 -0.36 -3.67
N ASN A 18 22.31 0.58 -3.73
CA ASN A 18 21.27 0.72 -2.73
C ASN A 18 20.31 -0.48 -2.81
N SER A 19 19.70 -0.85 -1.68
CA SER A 19 18.72 -1.94 -1.58
C SER A 19 17.62 -1.88 -2.66
N VAL A 20 17.26 -0.66 -3.06
CA VAL A 20 16.30 -0.34 -4.13
C VAL A 20 16.87 -0.59 -5.52
N ALA A 21 18.12 -0.18 -5.79
CA ALA A 21 18.80 -0.48 -7.05
C ALA A 21 19.03 -1.99 -7.24
N PHE A 22 19.23 -2.71 -6.14
CA PHE A 22 19.33 -4.16 -6.13
C PHE A 22 17.99 -4.83 -6.46
N GLN A 23 16.90 -4.35 -5.87
CA GLN A 23 15.53 -4.80 -6.19
C GLN A 23 15.17 -4.49 -7.64
N ASP A 24 15.44 -3.28 -8.13
CA ASP A 24 15.14 -2.85 -9.50
C ASP A 24 15.97 -3.58 -10.56
N HIS A 25 17.29 -3.74 -10.37
CA HIS A 25 18.13 -4.56 -11.26
C HIS A 25 17.69 -6.03 -11.26
N PHE A 26 17.30 -6.57 -10.10
CA PHE A 26 16.76 -7.92 -9.98
C PHE A 26 15.42 -8.06 -10.73
N MET A 27 14.49 -7.12 -10.55
CA MET A 27 13.20 -7.10 -11.23
C MET A 27 13.37 -6.95 -12.74
N ARG A 28 14.25 -6.07 -13.23
CA ARG A 28 14.49 -5.85 -14.67
C ARG A 28 15.21 -7.00 -15.36
N ARG A 29 16.12 -7.69 -14.68
CA ARG A 29 16.93 -8.76 -15.29
C ARG A 29 16.29 -10.14 -15.19
N PHE A 30 15.33 -10.35 -14.28
CA PHE A 30 14.73 -11.65 -14.02
C PHE A 30 13.20 -11.70 -14.04
N SER A 31 12.51 -10.58 -14.28
CA SER A 31 11.06 -10.58 -14.57
C SER A 31 10.83 -10.63 -16.07
N THR A 32 10.93 -11.81 -16.67
CA THR A 32 9.79 -12.21 -17.51
C THR A 32 8.74 -12.75 -16.55
N TRP A 33 7.46 -12.65 -16.88
CA TRP A 33 6.30 -12.99 -16.04
C TRP A 33 5.75 -11.81 -15.24
N THR A 34 4.91 -11.08 -15.96
CA THR A 34 3.74 -10.37 -15.44
C THR A 34 3.05 -11.21 -14.37
N GLU A 35 2.82 -10.61 -13.21
CA GLU A 35 1.78 -11.07 -12.30
C GLU A 35 0.46 -11.05 -13.08
N GLN A 36 0.01 -12.21 -13.56
CA GLN A 36 -1.41 -12.35 -13.78
C GLN A 36 -2.05 -12.22 -12.40
N PRO A 37 -2.97 -11.25 -12.19
CA PRO A 37 -3.78 -11.26 -11.01
C PRO A 37 -4.47 -12.63 -11.03
N LEU A 38 -4.26 -13.43 -10.00
CA LEU A 38 -5.03 -14.64 -9.80
C LEU A 38 -6.41 -14.18 -9.30
N PHE A 39 -7.12 -13.53 -10.22
CA PHE A 39 -8.53 -13.24 -10.16
C PHE A 39 -9.20 -14.56 -9.79
N GLU A 40 -10.13 -14.51 -8.83
CA GLU A 40 -11.02 -15.62 -8.52
C GLU A 40 -11.90 -15.89 -9.75
N THR A 41 -11.34 -16.50 -10.79
CA THR A 41 -12.13 -17.14 -11.83
C THR A 41 -12.64 -18.46 -11.27
N TRP A 42 -13.75 -18.39 -10.54
CA TRP A 42 -14.74 -19.46 -10.62
C TRP A 42 -15.52 -19.29 -11.93
N GLU A 43 -14.81 -19.18 -13.05
CA GLU A 43 -15.44 -19.26 -14.36
C GLU A 43 -15.76 -20.72 -14.63
N ALA A 44 -17.06 -20.97 -14.62
CA ALA A 44 -17.77 -21.95 -15.41
C ALA A 44 -16.96 -22.52 -16.59
N LEU A 45 -16.18 -23.57 -16.36
CA LEU A 45 -15.83 -24.50 -17.42
C LEU A 45 -16.93 -25.55 -17.50
N GLY A 46 -17.82 -25.31 -18.46
CA GLY A 46 -18.77 -26.28 -18.94
C GLY A 46 -18.11 -27.58 -19.40
N SER A 47 -18.92 -28.63 -19.34
CA SER A 47 -18.87 -29.79 -20.22
C SER A 47 -17.49 -30.39 -20.51
N GLY A 48 -16.91 -31.03 -19.51
CA GLY A 48 -15.68 -31.81 -19.68
C GLY A 48 -15.70 -33.05 -18.80
N ASN A 49 -16.39 -34.09 -19.29
CA ASN A 49 -16.33 -35.49 -18.87
C ASN A 49 -16.10 -35.72 -17.36
N SER A 50 -17.14 -35.38 -16.59
CA SER A 50 -17.23 -35.79 -15.20
C SER A 50 -17.23 -37.32 -15.11
N HIS A 51 -16.13 -37.91 -14.63
CA HIS A 51 -16.23 -39.16 -13.89
C HIS A 51 -16.95 -38.89 -12.56
N HIS A 52 -18.22 -38.48 -12.65
CA HIS A 52 -19.19 -38.88 -11.66
C HIS A 52 -19.08 -40.40 -11.60
N ARG A 53 -18.60 -40.95 -10.50
CA ARG A 53 -19.27 -42.17 -10.04
C ARG A 53 -20.73 -41.76 -10.00
N ARG A 54 -21.50 -42.27 -10.97
CA ARG A 54 -22.92 -42.02 -11.14
C ARG A 54 -23.53 -41.88 -9.74
N PRO A 55 -24.30 -40.83 -9.42
CA PRO A 55 -25.16 -40.91 -8.23
C PRO A 55 -25.82 -42.28 -8.31
N ARG A 56 -25.83 -43.05 -7.20
CA ARG A 56 -26.53 -44.34 -7.13
C ARG A 56 -27.79 -44.15 -7.96
N ARG A 57 -27.92 -44.90 -9.08
CA ARG A 57 -29.11 -44.87 -9.93
C ARG A 57 -30.27 -44.81 -8.96
N ARG A 58 -31.15 -43.80 -9.06
CA ARG A 58 -32.36 -43.72 -8.25
C ARG A 58 -32.87 -45.15 -8.14
N SER A 59 -32.80 -45.74 -6.95
CA SER A 59 -33.61 -46.93 -6.70
C SER A 59 -35.00 -46.42 -7.04
N ALA A 60 -35.62 -47.01 -8.07
CA ALA A 60 -36.98 -46.66 -8.41
C ALA A 60 -37.76 -46.70 -7.10
N LEU A 61 -38.41 -45.58 -6.76
CA LEU A 61 -39.20 -45.51 -5.54
C LEU A 61 -40.11 -46.74 -5.56
N SER A 62 -40.11 -47.51 -4.49
CA SER A 62 -41.03 -48.65 -4.41
C SER A 62 -42.46 -48.11 -4.55
N LEU A 63 -43.39 -48.93 -5.05
CA LEU A 63 -44.78 -48.51 -5.17
C LEU A 63 -45.33 -48.00 -3.83
N ALA A 64 -44.92 -48.62 -2.72
CA ALA A 64 -45.27 -48.19 -1.36
C ALA A 64 -44.70 -46.81 -1.00
N GLU A 65 -43.48 -46.48 -1.43
CA GLU A 65 -42.88 -45.15 -1.25
C GLU A 65 -43.57 -44.10 -2.14
N HIS A 66 -43.96 -44.47 -3.36
CA HIS A 66 -44.64 -43.57 -4.29
C HIS A 66 -46.08 -43.26 -3.84
N CYS A 67 -46.76 -44.25 -3.27
CA CYS A 67 -48.09 -44.11 -2.69
C CYS A 67 -48.08 -43.46 -1.28
N GLY A 68 -46.91 -43.10 -0.75
CA GLY A 68 -46.79 -42.47 0.58
C GLY A 68 -47.09 -43.39 1.76
N ILE A 69 -47.11 -44.71 1.55
CA ILE A 69 -47.32 -45.74 2.59
C ILE A 69 -46.04 -45.93 3.41
N VAL A 70 -44.88 -45.72 2.80
CA VAL A 70 -43.56 -45.75 3.44
C VAL A 70 -42.81 -44.46 3.10
N GLU A 71 -42.09 -43.89 4.07
CA GLU A 71 -41.26 -42.70 3.81
C GLU A 71 -40.18 -43.03 2.76
N GLY A 72 -40.20 -42.28 1.65
CA GLY A 72 -39.19 -42.41 0.61
C GLY A 72 -37.78 -42.02 1.08
N PRO A 73 -36.72 -42.48 0.38
CA PRO A 73 -35.35 -42.12 0.70
C PRO A 73 -35.15 -40.60 0.68
N ARG A 74 -34.41 -40.08 1.68
CA ARG A 74 -34.13 -38.65 1.82
C ARG A 74 -33.61 -38.04 0.51
N PRO A 75 -34.15 -36.88 0.07
CA PRO A 75 -33.67 -36.17 -1.10
C PRO A 75 -32.19 -35.83 -0.96
N GLN A 76 -31.45 -35.89 -2.08
CA GLN A 76 -30.05 -35.46 -2.07
C GLN A 76 -29.93 -33.94 -1.98
N LEU A 77 -28.87 -33.45 -1.33
CA LEU A 77 -28.61 -32.03 -1.25
C LEU A 77 -28.45 -31.41 -2.65
N THR A 78 -29.18 -30.33 -2.86
CA THR A 78 -29.10 -29.49 -4.05
C THR A 78 -27.77 -28.73 -4.12
N PRO A 79 -27.34 -28.27 -5.31
CA PRO A 79 -26.12 -27.47 -5.45
C PRO A 79 -26.12 -26.20 -4.58
N LEU A 80 -27.27 -25.55 -4.40
CA LEU A 80 -27.41 -24.36 -3.56
C LEU A 80 -27.20 -24.68 -2.08
N GLU A 81 -27.73 -25.80 -1.60
CA GLU A 81 -27.51 -26.28 -0.23
C GLU A 81 -26.04 -26.61 0.00
N TRP A 82 -25.37 -27.24 -0.97
CA TRP A 82 -23.91 -27.46 -0.89
C TRP A 82 -23.11 -26.17 -0.80
N THR A 83 -23.57 -25.08 -1.42
CA THR A 83 -22.94 -23.76 -1.25
C THR A 83 -23.07 -23.27 0.19
N LYS A 84 -24.24 -23.42 0.82
CA LYS A 84 -24.44 -23.09 2.24
C LYS A 84 -23.53 -23.94 3.14
N VAL A 85 -23.42 -25.24 2.89
CA VAL A 85 -22.55 -26.15 3.65
C VAL A 85 -21.07 -25.76 3.53
N LYS A 86 -20.62 -25.36 2.33
CA LYS A 86 -19.27 -24.84 2.11
C LYS A 86 -19.02 -23.55 2.91
N GLU A 87 -20.01 -22.66 2.97
CA GLU A 87 -19.90 -21.41 3.71
C GLU A 87 -19.76 -21.66 5.21
N LEU A 88 -20.59 -22.54 5.78
CA LEU A 88 -20.49 -22.92 7.19
C LEU A 88 -19.11 -23.52 7.52
N SER A 89 -18.60 -24.38 6.65
CA SER A 89 -17.25 -24.95 6.79
C SER A 89 -16.15 -23.88 6.76
N ARG A 90 -16.32 -22.86 5.91
CA ARG A 90 -15.40 -21.70 5.80
C ARG A 90 -15.43 -20.85 7.06
N GLN A 91 -16.61 -20.54 7.59
CA GLN A 91 -16.78 -19.76 8.82
C GLN A 91 -16.10 -20.45 10.02
N ARG A 92 -16.26 -21.78 10.12
CA ARG A 92 -15.59 -22.58 11.17
C ARG A 92 -14.10 -22.80 10.93
N LYS A 93 -13.60 -22.40 9.75
CA LYS A 93 -12.19 -22.59 9.34
C LYS A 93 -11.76 -24.06 9.38
N ASP A 94 -12.69 -24.99 9.17
CA ASP A 94 -12.42 -26.43 9.21
C ASP A 94 -11.33 -26.84 8.21
N GLY A 95 -11.21 -26.13 7.09
CA GLY A 95 -10.18 -26.37 6.07
C GLY A 95 -8.77 -25.93 6.45
N LEU A 96 -8.61 -25.11 7.49
CA LEU A 96 -7.31 -24.67 8.05
C LEU A 96 -6.83 -25.59 9.17
N ASN A 97 -7.76 -26.14 9.93
CA ASN A 97 -7.48 -27.10 10.99
C ASN A 97 -6.95 -28.42 10.40
N PRO A 98 -6.17 -29.21 11.16
CA PRO A 98 -5.78 -30.54 10.72
C PRO A 98 -7.01 -31.46 10.60
N CYS A 99 -6.90 -32.49 9.77
CA CYS A 99 -7.94 -33.50 9.60
C CYS A 99 -8.26 -34.16 10.95
N PRO A 100 -9.52 -34.18 11.42
CA PRO A 100 -9.83 -34.72 12.75
C PRO A 100 -9.55 -36.22 12.92
N ILE A 101 -9.48 -36.99 11.82
CA ILE A 101 -9.23 -38.43 11.86
C ILE A 101 -7.73 -38.73 12.03
N CYS A 102 -6.87 -38.19 11.16
CA CYS A 102 -5.43 -38.48 11.17
C CYS A 102 -4.57 -37.39 11.82
N LYS A 103 -5.15 -36.25 12.20
CA LYS A 103 -4.48 -35.08 12.78
C LYS A 103 -3.42 -34.42 11.88
N GLU A 104 -3.38 -34.77 10.60
CA GLU A 104 -2.48 -34.15 9.63
C GLU A 104 -3.12 -32.97 8.89
N LYS A 105 -2.29 -32.02 8.44
CA LYS A 105 -2.72 -30.91 7.59
C LYS A 105 -3.21 -31.42 6.23
N PHE A 106 -4.15 -30.70 5.62
CA PHE A 106 -4.73 -31.13 4.34
C PHE A 106 -3.77 -31.00 3.14
N GLN A 107 -3.02 -29.90 3.04
CA GLN A 107 -1.97 -29.67 2.03
C GLN A 107 -2.35 -30.12 0.61
N ILE A 108 -1.69 -31.17 0.08
CA ILE A 108 -1.86 -31.69 -1.29
C ILE A 108 -2.99 -32.72 -1.38
N LYS A 109 -3.33 -33.38 -0.26
CA LYS A 109 -4.27 -34.49 -0.23
C LYS A 109 -5.70 -34.03 -0.55
N GLU A 110 -6.46 -34.89 -1.22
CA GLU A 110 -7.86 -34.60 -1.55
C GLU A 110 -8.71 -34.42 -0.29
N LYS A 111 -9.54 -33.38 -0.29
CA LYS A 111 -10.46 -33.03 0.80
C LYS A 111 -11.87 -33.46 0.43
N VAL A 112 -12.62 -33.90 1.42
CA VAL A 112 -14.05 -34.20 1.32
C VAL A 112 -14.78 -33.37 2.35
N LEU A 113 -15.85 -32.71 1.91
CA LEU A 113 -16.80 -32.00 2.75
C LEU A 113 -18.04 -32.88 2.94
N LEU A 114 -18.44 -33.11 4.19
CA LEU A 114 -19.67 -33.82 4.51
C LEU A 114 -20.87 -32.85 4.56
N SER A 115 -22.09 -33.35 4.41
CA SER A 115 -23.32 -32.53 4.53
C SER A 115 -23.48 -31.84 5.90
N CYS A 116 -22.85 -32.39 6.94
CA CYS A 116 -22.75 -31.76 8.27
C CYS A 116 -21.66 -30.66 8.36
N SER A 117 -21.14 -30.18 7.23
CA SER A 117 -20.11 -29.13 7.08
C SER A 117 -18.69 -29.45 7.60
N HIS A 118 -18.44 -30.67 8.10
CA HIS A 118 -17.09 -31.10 8.51
C HIS A 118 -16.22 -31.55 7.33
N VAL A 119 -14.91 -31.27 7.41
CA VAL A 119 -13.93 -31.54 6.34
C VAL A 119 -12.92 -32.59 6.79
N PHE A 120 -12.61 -33.52 5.89
CA PHE A 120 -11.66 -34.60 6.13
C PHE A 120 -10.85 -34.91 4.86
N HIS A 121 -9.77 -35.70 4.99
CA HIS A 121 -9.13 -36.27 3.80
C HIS A 121 -10.06 -37.32 3.20
N ARG A 122 -10.10 -37.40 1.87
CA ARG A 122 -10.86 -38.43 1.17
C ARG A 122 -10.48 -39.84 1.65
N ALA A 123 -9.18 -40.11 1.74
CA ALA A 123 -8.67 -41.39 2.20
C ALA A 123 -9.12 -41.70 3.64
N CYS A 124 -9.06 -40.73 4.55
CA CYS A 124 -9.45 -40.93 5.94
C CYS A 124 -10.94 -41.28 6.09
N VAL A 125 -11.83 -40.61 5.36
CA VAL A 125 -13.26 -40.93 5.38
C VAL A 125 -13.52 -42.31 4.79
N LEU A 126 -12.86 -42.66 3.68
CA LEU A 126 -13.01 -43.98 3.07
C LEU A 126 -12.52 -45.10 4.00
N SER A 127 -11.40 -44.91 4.69
CA SER A 127 -10.91 -45.85 5.70
C SER A 127 -11.88 -45.94 6.89
N PHE A 128 -12.38 -44.81 7.38
CA PHE A 128 -13.35 -44.77 8.48
C PHE A 128 -14.64 -45.52 8.11
N GLU A 129 -15.21 -45.25 6.94
CA GLU A 129 -16.39 -45.94 6.42
C GLU A 129 -16.16 -47.45 6.26
N LYS A 130 -14.95 -47.87 5.87
CA LYS A 130 -14.60 -49.29 5.70
C LYS A 130 -14.53 -50.07 7.02
N TYR A 131 -14.02 -49.44 8.08
CA TYR A 131 -13.79 -50.09 9.37
C TYR A 131 -14.86 -49.79 10.42
N SER A 132 -15.75 -48.83 10.16
CA SER A 132 -16.94 -48.61 10.97
C SER A 132 -17.91 -49.77 10.75
N GLN A 133 -17.98 -50.68 11.71
CA GLN A 133 -18.94 -51.79 11.70
C GLN A 133 -20.40 -51.30 11.87
N VAL A 134 -20.57 -50.06 12.32
CA VAL A 134 -21.85 -49.36 12.47
C VAL A 134 -22.08 -48.44 11.27
N GLN A 135 -23.36 -48.14 10.99
CA GLN A 135 -23.78 -47.19 9.96
C GLN A 135 -22.90 -45.93 9.95
N PRO A 136 -22.39 -45.49 8.78
CA PRO A 136 -21.40 -44.43 8.72
C PRO A 136 -21.96 -43.12 9.27
N CYS A 137 -21.29 -42.61 10.30
CA CYS A 137 -21.60 -41.35 10.95
C CYS A 137 -20.40 -40.39 10.88
N CYS A 138 -20.65 -39.09 10.99
CA CYS A 138 -19.55 -38.12 11.03
C CYS A 138 -18.67 -38.34 12.28
N PRO A 139 -17.33 -38.45 12.15
CA PRO A 139 -16.46 -38.62 13.31
C PRO A 139 -16.49 -37.46 14.32
N VAL A 140 -16.96 -36.28 13.91
CA VAL A 140 -16.99 -35.07 14.76
C VAL A 140 -18.35 -34.90 15.42
N CYS A 141 -19.42 -34.86 14.63
CA CYS A 141 -20.77 -34.53 15.13
C CYS A 141 -21.74 -35.73 15.16
N ARG A 142 -21.27 -36.93 14.81
CA ARG A 142 -22.05 -38.19 14.81
C ARG A 142 -23.31 -38.17 13.92
N THR A 143 -23.49 -37.17 13.07
CA THR A 143 -24.58 -37.14 12.08
C THR A 143 -24.49 -38.38 11.19
N THR A 144 -25.53 -39.19 11.21
CA THR A 144 -25.71 -40.38 10.38
C THR A 144 -26.15 -40.01 8.96
N HIS A 145 -25.90 -40.88 7.99
CA HIS A 145 -26.36 -40.70 6.60
C HIS A 145 -25.94 -39.38 5.95
N TYR A 146 -24.70 -38.95 6.21
CA TYR A 146 -24.18 -37.76 5.56
C TYR A 146 -23.95 -38.00 4.07
N GLU A 147 -24.08 -36.93 3.28
CA GLU A 147 -23.59 -36.91 1.91
C GLU A 147 -22.15 -36.39 1.86
N LYS A 148 -21.44 -36.70 0.78
CA LYS A 148 -20.03 -36.34 0.61
C LYS A 148 -19.77 -35.61 -0.71
N LEU A 149 -19.11 -34.47 -0.61
CA LEU A 149 -18.65 -33.67 -1.74
C LEU A 149 -17.12 -33.64 -1.78
N VAL A 150 -16.54 -34.13 -2.87
CA VAL A 150 -15.09 -34.05 -3.09
C VAL A 150 -14.70 -32.65 -3.55
N LEU A 151 -13.80 -32.00 -2.83
CA LEU A 151 -13.32 -30.66 -3.17
C LEU A 151 -12.16 -30.75 -4.16
N LYS A 152 -12.41 -30.41 -5.42
CA LYS A 152 -11.38 -30.31 -6.46
C LYS A 152 -10.47 -29.09 -6.22
N ASN A 153 -9.25 -29.13 -6.77
CA ASN A 153 -8.31 -28.00 -6.81
C ASN A 153 -7.91 -27.41 -5.45
N ASN A 154 -8.21 -28.12 -4.36
CA ASN A 154 -7.90 -27.72 -3.00
C ASN A 154 -6.38 -27.55 -2.72
N SER A 155 -5.53 -28.21 -3.53
CA SER A 155 -4.08 -28.21 -3.40
C SER A 155 -3.40 -27.07 -4.14
N ILE A 156 -4.11 -26.33 -5.01
CA ILE A 156 -3.52 -25.25 -5.83
C ILE A 156 -2.86 -24.20 -4.92
N LYS A 157 -3.57 -23.72 -3.90
CA LYS A 157 -3.03 -22.72 -2.95
C LYS A 157 -1.77 -23.22 -2.25
N PHE A 158 -1.75 -24.49 -1.85
CA PHE A 158 -0.59 -25.10 -1.20
C PHE A 158 0.59 -25.29 -2.17
N LYS A 159 0.32 -25.69 -3.42
CA LYS A 159 1.33 -25.78 -4.49
C LYS A 159 1.93 -24.42 -4.79
N HIS A 160 1.12 -23.37 -4.87
CA HIS A 160 1.58 -22.00 -5.05
C HIS A 160 2.48 -21.56 -3.88
N LEU A 161 2.05 -21.79 -2.63
CA LEU A 161 2.87 -21.51 -1.46
C LEU A 161 4.23 -22.23 -1.52
N CYS A 162 4.25 -23.51 -1.92
CA CYS A 162 5.48 -24.27 -2.10
C CYS A 162 6.36 -23.67 -3.21
N ALA A 163 5.76 -23.33 -4.36
CA ALA A 163 6.46 -22.70 -5.47
C ALA A 163 7.11 -21.37 -5.05
N THR A 164 6.37 -20.50 -4.34
CA THR A 164 6.91 -19.25 -3.79
C THR A 164 8.08 -19.51 -2.85
N ARG A 165 8.01 -20.49 -1.95
CA ARG A 165 9.11 -20.80 -1.03
C ARG A 165 10.36 -21.29 -1.77
N ILE A 166 10.18 -22.16 -2.75
CA ILE A 166 11.28 -22.66 -3.60
C ILE A 166 11.90 -21.52 -4.39
N GLN A 167 11.07 -20.70 -5.04
CA GLN A 167 11.52 -19.55 -5.81
C GLN A 167 12.29 -18.56 -4.93
N THR A 168 11.77 -18.20 -3.76
CA THR A 168 12.46 -17.28 -2.83
C THR A 168 13.80 -17.86 -2.36
N ALA A 169 13.86 -19.14 -2.02
CA ALA A 169 15.10 -19.81 -1.64
C ALA A 169 16.13 -19.82 -2.77
N PHE A 170 15.69 -20.14 -3.99
CA PHE A 170 16.54 -20.15 -5.19
C PHE A 170 17.04 -18.75 -5.55
N ARG A 171 16.16 -17.75 -5.56
CA ARG A 171 16.49 -16.33 -5.79
C ARG A 171 17.53 -15.86 -4.78
N GLY A 172 17.32 -16.17 -3.49
CA GLY A 172 18.29 -15.86 -2.42
C GLY A 172 19.64 -16.58 -2.60
N HIS A 173 19.63 -17.87 -2.95
CA HIS A 173 20.86 -18.61 -3.23
C HIS A 173 21.64 -18.01 -4.40
N ARG A 174 20.96 -17.73 -5.52
CA ARG A 174 21.56 -17.13 -6.71
C ARG A 174 22.15 -15.76 -6.39
N THR A 175 21.42 -14.92 -5.65
CA THR A 175 21.90 -13.62 -5.19
C THR A 175 23.18 -13.76 -4.36
N ARG A 176 23.19 -14.65 -3.35
CA ARG A 176 24.39 -14.90 -2.55
C ARG A 176 25.55 -15.47 -3.36
N LYS A 177 25.28 -16.26 -4.40
CA LYS A 177 26.35 -16.77 -5.29
C LYS A 177 26.98 -15.66 -6.13
N VAL A 178 26.17 -14.77 -6.70
CA VAL A 178 26.64 -13.69 -7.59
C VAL A 178 27.26 -12.54 -6.80
N TYR A 179 26.59 -12.09 -5.74
CA TYR A 179 26.95 -10.89 -5.00
C TYR A 179 27.66 -11.19 -3.68
N GLY A 180 27.55 -12.40 -3.15
CA GLY A 180 28.20 -12.79 -1.89
C GLY A 180 29.68 -12.44 -1.85
N PRO A 181 30.50 -12.73 -2.87
CA PRO A 181 31.91 -12.32 -2.87
C PRO A 181 32.11 -10.80 -2.82
N LYS A 182 31.24 -10.00 -3.44
CA LYS A 182 31.32 -8.53 -3.44
C LYS A 182 30.97 -7.89 -2.09
N PHE A 183 30.09 -8.53 -1.33
CA PHE A 183 29.62 -8.05 -0.02
C PHE A 183 30.21 -8.81 1.17
N ARG A 184 31.05 -9.82 0.93
CA ARG A 184 31.74 -10.54 1.99
C ARG A 184 32.92 -9.71 2.48
N CYS A 185 32.83 -9.26 3.72
CA CYS A 185 33.93 -8.59 4.40
C CYS A 185 35.16 -9.52 4.46
N PRO A 186 36.35 -9.07 4.03
CA PRO A 186 37.57 -9.83 4.19
C PRO A 186 37.87 -10.15 5.67
N THR A 187 38.36 -11.35 5.95
CA THR A 187 38.70 -11.78 7.32
C THR A 187 39.96 -11.08 7.84
N ASP A 188 40.93 -10.87 6.95
CA ASP A 188 42.20 -10.21 7.27
C ASP A 188 42.00 -8.72 7.66
N PRO A 189 42.53 -8.26 8.82
CA PRO A 189 42.31 -6.91 9.32
C PRO A 189 42.74 -5.76 8.39
N GLN A 190 43.81 -5.94 7.59
CA GLN A 190 44.27 -4.90 6.66
C GLN A 190 43.37 -4.81 5.43
N LYS A 191 43.07 -5.95 4.80
CA LYS A 191 42.11 -6.01 3.69
C LYS A 191 40.71 -5.56 4.10
N ARG A 192 40.31 -5.82 5.35
CA ARG A 192 39.05 -5.33 5.92
C ARG A 192 39.00 -3.81 6.00
N ARG A 193 40.07 -3.16 6.45
CA ARG A 193 40.16 -1.68 6.48
C ARG A 193 40.05 -1.08 5.08
N ALA A 194 40.80 -1.61 4.11
CA ALA A 194 40.71 -1.16 2.72
C ALA A 194 39.31 -1.39 2.13
N TRP A 195 38.65 -2.51 2.45
CA TRP A 195 37.29 -2.80 2.01
C TRP A 195 36.26 -1.81 2.56
N PHE A 196 36.34 -1.45 3.84
CA PHE A 196 35.48 -0.41 4.42
C PHE A 196 35.79 0.98 3.88
N ALA A 197 37.06 1.32 3.67
CA ALA A 197 37.47 2.59 3.08
C ALA A 197 36.86 2.75 1.68
N SER A 198 36.98 1.75 0.82
CA SER A 198 36.37 1.76 -0.51
C SER A 198 34.84 1.83 -0.46
N LYS A 199 34.19 1.18 0.52
CA LYS A 199 32.74 1.30 0.71
C LYS A 199 32.31 2.71 1.13
N LEU A 200 33.06 3.34 2.03
CA LEU A 200 32.82 4.70 2.48
C LEU A 200 33.05 5.69 1.34
N GLU A 201 34.13 5.53 0.58
CA GLU A 201 34.41 6.31 -0.62
C GLU A 201 33.24 6.24 -1.62
N ASN A 202 32.78 5.04 -1.97
CA ASN A 202 31.64 4.88 -2.88
C ASN A 202 30.32 5.52 -2.37
N ALA A 203 30.16 5.67 -1.06
CA ALA A 203 28.99 6.35 -0.47
C ALA A 203 29.17 7.87 -0.39
N VAL A 204 30.40 8.33 -0.16
CA VAL A 204 30.74 9.74 0.08
C VAL A 204 30.98 10.48 -1.24
N THR A 205 31.63 9.87 -2.24
CA THR A 205 31.92 10.52 -3.52
C THR A 205 30.68 11.10 -4.21
N PRO A 206 29.52 10.41 -4.29
CA PRO A 206 28.32 10.98 -4.87
C PRO A 206 27.79 12.20 -4.09
N ILE A 207 27.91 12.17 -2.76
CA ILE A 207 27.48 13.28 -1.89
C ILE A 207 28.38 14.48 -2.14
N LEU A 208 29.69 14.28 -2.17
CA LEU A 208 30.66 15.34 -2.44
C LEU A 208 30.44 15.95 -3.83
N SER A 209 30.23 15.12 -4.86
CA SER A 209 29.95 15.64 -6.21
C SER A 209 28.64 16.42 -6.28
N GLN A 210 27.62 16.04 -5.50
CA GLN A 210 26.38 16.80 -5.43
C GLN A 210 26.60 18.14 -4.73
N MET A 211 27.36 18.16 -3.63
CA MET A 211 27.71 19.38 -2.92
C MET A 211 28.48 20.37 -3.81
N GLU A 212 29.40 19.88 -4.64
CA GLU A 212 30.13 20.71 -5.61
C GLU A 212 29.20 21.34 -6.66
N VAL A 213 28.19 20.59 -7.12
CA VAL A 213 27.16 21.13 -8.03
C VAL A 213 26.33 22.18 -7.32
N ASP A 214 25.84 21.90 -6.12
CA ASP A 214 25.01 22.83 -5.33
C ASP A 214 25.79 24.13 -5.04
N GLU A 215 27.08 24.05 -4.73
CA GLU A 215 27.95 25.22 -4.53
C GLU A 215 28.01 26.09 -5.80
N SER A 216 28.18 25.46 -6.98
CA SER A 216 28.20 26.17 -8.25
C SER A 216 26.86 26.83 -8.60
N GLU A 217 25.74 26.23 -8.19
CA GLU A 217 24.39 26.78 -8.38
C GLU A 217 24.15 27.99 -7.46
N VAL A 218 24.61 27.93 -6.21
CA VAL A 218 24.56 29.06 -5.27
C VAL A 218 25.38 30.23 -5.79
N ASP A 219 26.59 29.99 -6.30
CA ASP A 219 27.42 31.01 -6.90
C ASP A 219 26.76 31.66 -8.14
N ALA A 220 26.11 30.86 -8.96
CA ALA A 220 25.36 31.37 -10.12
C ALA A 220 24.21 32.30 -9.68
N LEU A 221 23.45 31.90 -8.66
CA LEU A 221 22.38 32.71 -8.08
C LEU A 221 22.91 34.03 -7.51
N CYS A 222 24.02 34.00 -6.76
CA CYS A 222 24.64 35.20 -6.23
C CYS A 222 25.06 36.18 -7.34
N ARG A 223 25.64 35.67 -8.44
CA ARG A 223 25.99 36.49 -9.61
C ARG A 223 24.76 37.10 -10.27
N GLU A 224 23.66 36.37 -10.34
CA GLU A 224 22.39 36.89 -10.85
C GLU A 224 21.87 38.02 -9.97
N VAL A 225 21.85 37.84 -8.65
CA VAL A 225 21.45 38.87 -7.68
C VAL A 225 22.31 40.12 -7.84
N ASP A 226 23.64 39.98 -7.87
CA ASP A 226 24.56 41.11 -8.06
C ASP A 226 24.31 41.85 -9.38
N SER A 227 24.03 41.11 -10.46
CA SER A 227 23.65 41.69 -11.76
C SER A 227 22.36 42.49 -11.66
N THR A 228 21.31 41.93 -11.03
CA THR A 228 20.03 42.65 -10.85
C THR A 228 20.18 43.91 -10.00
N ILE A 229 21.01 43.85 -8.94
CA ILE A 229 21.33 45.02 -8.10
C ILE A 229 22.09 46.06 -8.92
N ALA A 230 23.08 45.67 -9.72
CA ALA A 230 23.82 46.58 -10.58
C ALA A 230 22.92 47.24 -11.64
N HIS A 231 21.99 46.47 -12.24
CA HIS A 231 20.99 47.01 -13.14
C HIS A 231 20.04 47.99 -12.45
N ALA A 232 19.55 47.67 -11.25
CA ALA A 232 18.69 48.55 -10.46
C ALA A 232 19.43 49.85 -10.12
N LYS A 233 20.67 49.78 -9.64
CA LYS A 233 21.52 50.96 -9.36
C LYS A 233 21.68 51.85 -10.59
N LYS A 234 21.96 51.31 -11.76
CA LYS A 234 22.05 52.08 -13.02
C LYS A 234 20.74 52.78 -13.37
N ILE A 235 19.58 52.15 -13.12
CA ILE A 235 18.27 52.78 -13.34
C ILE A 235 18.06 53.95 -12.38
N PHE A 236 18.40 53.77 -11.09
CA PHE A 236 18.32 54.84 -10.09
C PHE A 236 19.28 56.00 -10.41
N GLU A 237 20.54 55.71 -10.72
CA GLU A 237 21.53 56.71 -11.14
C GLU A 237 21.09 57.46 -12.40
N ALA A 238 20.52 56.77 -13.39
CA ALA A 238 19.97 57.39 -14.60
C ALA A 238 18.67 58.16 -14.36
N ALA A 239 17.92 57.87 -13.29
CA ALA A 239 16.75 58.64 -12.88
C ALA A 239 17.18 59.91 -12.13
N ASP A 240 18.19 59.81 -11.26
CA ASP A 240 18.79 60.93 -10.55
C ASP A 240 19.52 61.89 -11.52
N ALA A 241 20.24 61.36 -12.52
CA ALA A 241 20.91 62.16 -13.55
C ALA A 241 19.94 62.88 -14.51
N ARG A 242 18.70 62.40 -14.65
CA ARG A 242 17.65 63.03 -15.48
C ARG A 242 16.76 64.00 -14.70
N GLY A 243 16.97 64.15 -13.40
CA GLY A 243 16.17 65.01 -12.54
C GLY A 243 17.03 65.76 -11.52
N GLY A 244 17.58 66.91 -11.93
CA GLY A 244 17.96 67.94 -10.98
C GLY A 244 16.71 68.48 -10.28
N SER A 245 16.73 68.51 -8.95
CA SER A 245 15.83 69.29 -8.08
C SER A 245 14.33 69.01 -8.21
N GLY A 246 13.81 68.19 -7.31
CA GLY A 246 12.38 68.03 -7.10
C GLY A 246 12.07 67.33 -5.80
N HIS A 247 12.00 68.11 -4.71
CA HIS A 247 11.37 67.69 -3.46
C HIS A 247 9.90 67.37 -3.76
N HIS A 248 9.58 66.12 -4.09
CA HIS A 248 8.21 65.66 -4.24
C HIS A 248 7.95 64.50 -3.27
N GLN A 249 7.34 64.90 -2.17
CA GLN A 249 6.55 64.06 -1.30
C GLN A 249 5.52 63.31 -2.17
N ARG A 250 5.79 62.03 -2.47
CA ARG A 250 4.83 61.17 -3.14
C ARG A 250 3.84 60.66 -2.11
N ASN A 251 2.74 61.40 -2.00
CA ASN A 251 1.44 60.85 -1.66
C ASN A 251 1.18 59.64 -2.56
N ASN A 252 0.97 58.50 -1.93
CA ASN A 252 0.48 57.27 -2.54
C ASN A 252 -1.05 57.39 -2.70
N PRO A 253 -1.62 57.43 -3.92
CA PRO A 253 -3.06 57.32 -4.08
C PRO A 253 -3.46 55.87 -4.33
N SER A 254 -4.30 55.39 -3.41
CA SER A 254 -5.35 54.39 -3.62
C SER A 254 -4.93 52.95 -3.95
N SER A 255 -5.03 52.09 -2.94
CA SER A 255 -5.78 50.84 -3.10
C SER A 255 -6.62 50.54 -1.84
N SER A 256 -7.93 50.62 -2.03
CA SER A 256 -8.95 49.76 -1.40
C SER A 256 -9.05 49.72 0.14
N SER A 257 -10.07 50.40 0.64
CA SER A 257 -10.86 50.02 1.82
C SER A 257 -11.06 48.50 1.95
N LEU A 258 -10.28 47.88 2.82
CA LEU A 258 -10.52 46.57 3.42
C LEU A 258 -10.01 46.69 4.85
N SER A 259 -10.84 46.36 5.84
CA SER A 259 -10.50 46.39 7.27
C SER A 259 -9.07 45.85 7.50
N SER A 260 -8.18 46.77 7.87
CA SER A 260 -6.82 46.48 8.30
C SER A 260 -6.92 45.64 9.56
N VAL A 261 -6.67 44.34 9.43
CA VAL A 261 -6.57 43.45 10.59
C VAL A 261 -5.21 43.73 11.20
N ASP A 262 -5.20 44.22 12.44
CA ASP A 262 -3.97 44.40 13.21
C ASP A 262 -3.42 43.03 13.61
N TRP A 263 -2.54 42.51 12.77
CA TRP A 263 -1.94 41.19 12.95
C TRP A 263 -1.03 41.11 14.17
N HIS A 264 -0.46 42.24 14.63
CA HIS A 264 0.36 42.25 15.84
C HIS A 264 -0.48 41.92 17.07
N HIS A 265 -1.64 42.58 17.19
CA HIS A 265 -2.63 42.29 18.24
C HIS A 265 -3.20 40.87 18.17
N VAL A 266 -3.42 40.34 16.96
CA VAL A 266 -3.91 38.97 16.76
C VAL A 266 -2.90 37.95 17.25
N VAL A 267 -1.61 38.16 16.95
CA VAL A 267 -0.50 37.29 17.39
C VAL A 267 -0.34 37.35 18.91
N GLU A 268 -0.37 38.54 19.50
CA GLU A 268 -0.29 38.72 20.96
C GLU A 268 -1.42 37.97 21.68
N LYS A 269 -2.67 38.14 21.25
CA LYS A 269 -3.83 37.42 21.82
C LYS A 269 -3.76 35.91 21.68
N ALA A 270 -3.23 35.39 20.58
CA ALA A 270 -3.11 33.94 20.41
C ALA A 270 -1.94 33.37 21.23
N LEU A 271 -0.88 34.15 21.49
CA LEU A 271 0.15 33.78 22.46
C LEU A 271 -0.40 33.79 23.90
N GLU A 272 -1.23 34.77 24.27
CA GLU A 272 -1.90 34.80 25.58
C GLU A 272 -2.80 33.58 25.83
N ARG A 273 -3.46 33.07 24.79
CA ARG A 273 -4.28 31.85 24.87
C ARG A 273 -3.47 30.58 25.09
N GLY A 274 -2.18 30.59 24.72
CA GLY A 274 -1.26 29.50 25.01
C GLY A 274 -1.62 28.15 24.36
N GLU A 275 -2.28 28.16 23.20
CA GLU A 275 -2.63 26.91 22.49
C GLU A 275 -1.35 26.20 22.00
N SER A 276 -1.06 25.03 22.58
CA SER A 276 0.14 24.26 22.26
C SER A 276 -0.06 23.23 21.13
N GLU A 277 -1.30 22.96 20.75
CA GLU A 277 -1.69 21.90 19.82
C GLU A 277 -2.66 22.42 18.76
N CYS A 278 -2.50 21.93 17.54
CA CYS A 278 -3.31 22.29 16.38
C CYS A 278 -4.69 21.63 16.52
N PRO A 279 -5.80 22.38 16.58
CA PRO A 279 -7.13 21.79 16.78
C PRO A 279 -7.61 20.89 15.64
N ILE A 280 -6.98 20.96 14.45
CA ILE A 280 -7.34 20.13 13.29
C ILE A 280 -6.67 18.76 13.35
N CYS A 281 -5.36 18.72 13.63
CA CYS A 281 -4.57 17.47 13.59
C CYS A 281 -4.16 16.96 14.98
N ILE A 282 -4.45 17.72 16.05
CA ILE A 282 -4.09 17.45 17.45
C ILE A 282 -2.54 17.37 17.64
N GLY A 283 -1.78 17.84 16.65
CA GLY A 283 -0.32 17.85 16.68
C GLY A 283 0.23 19.14 17.30
N LYS A 284 1.42 19.08 17.91
CA LYS A 284 2.08 20.26 18.51
C LYS A 284 2.31 21.38 17.49
N LEU A 285 1.91 22.61 17.82
CA LEU A 285 2.08 23.79 16.97
C LEU A 285 3.55 24.26 16.96
N LEU A 286 4.24 24.14 18.10
CA LEU A 286 5.65 24.49 18.23
C LEU A 286 6.50 23.23 18.48
N ARG A 287 7.43 22.91 17.58
CA ARG A 287 8.52 21.97 17.89
C ARG A 287 9.57 22.69 18.73
N ARG A 288 10.05 22.03 19.79
CA ARG A 288 11.10 22.52 20.69
C ARG A 288 12.26 23.13 19.87
N GLY A 289 12.43 24.45 19.94
CA GLY A 289 13.54 25.18 19.30
C GLY A 289 13.32 25.68 17.87
N ALA A 290 12.16 25.47 17.25
CA ALA A 290 11.85 26.01 15.92
C ALA A 290 11.09 27.35 16.02
N LYS A 291 11.53 28.35 15.25
CA LYS A 291 10.77 29.61 15.01
C LYS A 291 9.41 29.28 14.37
N HIS A 292 8.45 30.20 14.43
CA HIS A 292 7.05 30.08 13.95
C HIS A 292 6.83 29.74 12.45
N LYS A 293 7.85 29.24 11.75
CA LYS A 293 7.79 28.81 10.35
C LYS A 293 6.85 27.61 10.22
N GLY A 294 5.86 27.71 9.34
CA GLY A 294 4.87 26.66 9.08
C GLY A 294 3.54 26.85 9.82
N LEU A 295 3.29 28.02 10.41
CA LEU A 295 2.08 28.31 11.18
C LEU A 295 1.20 29.34 10.49
N ALA A 296 -0.10 29.10 10.52
CA ALA A 296 -1.13 30.00 10.02
C ALA A 296 -1.92 30.59 11.20
N TRP A 297 -2.01 31.92 11.23
CA TRP A 297 -2.76 32.69 12.21
C TRP A 297 -4.05 33.20 11.58
N LEU A 298 -5.17 32.96 12.24
CA LEU A 298 -6.46 33.47 11.78
C LEU A 298 -6.78 34.80 12.46
N SER A 299 -7.53 35.68 11.79
CA SER A 299 -7.95 36.98 12.34
C SER A 299 -8.80 36.88 13.62
N CYS A 300 -9.26 35.68 13.98
CA CYS A 300 -9.93 35.38 15.25
C CYS A 300 -8.98 34.91 16.37
N SER A 301 -7.65 35.07 16.19
CA SER A 301 -6.61 34.64 17.13
C SER A 301 -6.60 33.14 17.42
N HIS A 302 -6.81 32.30 16.40
CA HIS A 302 -6.57 30.85 16.48
C HIS A 302 -5.41 30.47 15.56
N MET A 303 -4.65 29.45 15.98
CA MET A 303 -3.39 29.04 15.34
C MET A 303 -3.47 27.60 14.82
N PHE A 304 -2.99 27.38 13.59
CA PHE A 304 -2.98 26.08 12.93
C PHE A 304 -1.65 25.86 12.19
N HIS A 305 -1.37 24.62 11.78
CA HIS A 305 -0.36 24.40 10.73
C HIS A 305 -0.91 24.89 9.38
N ILE A 306 -0.04 25.50 8.56
CA ILE A 306 -0.40 25.97 7.21
C ILE A 306 -1.03 24.85 6.39
N ASP A 307 -0.46 23.64 6.46
CA ASP A 307 -0.97 22.47 5.75
C ASP A 307 -2.38 22.08 6.21
N CYS A 308 -2.62 22.06 7.52
CA CYS A 308 -3.91 21.66 8.09
C CYS A 308 -5.03 22.62 7.70
N ILE A 309 -4.79 23.93 7.79
CA ILE A 309 -5.81 24.91 7.42
C ILE A 309 -6.03 24.96 5.90
N SER A 310 -4.96 24.75 5.11
CA SER A 310 -5.07 24.67 3.66
C SER A 310 -5.88 23.45 3.19
N THR A 311 -5.73 22.30 3.85
CA THR A 311 -6.57 21.12 3.58
C THR A 311 -8.02 21.36 3.96
N PHE A 312 -8.26 22.03 5.09
CA PHE A 312 -9.61 22.37 5.55
C PHE A 312 -10.35 23.26 4.55
N GLU A 313 -9.69 24.30 4.03
CA GLU A 313 -10.27 25.19 3.02
C GLU A 313 -10.58 24.46 1.71
N LYS A 314 -9.67 23.59 1.24
CA LYS A 314 -9.90 22.77 0.03
C LYS A 314 -11.09 21.83 0.17
N PHE A 315 -11.24 21.18 1.33
CA PHE A 315 -12.38 20.31 1.58
C PHE A 315 -13.71 21.09 1.60
N ASN A 316 -13.70 22.31 2.14
CA ASN A 316 -14.87 23.16 2.16
C ASN A 316 -15.22 23.72 0.76
N ASP A 317 -14.21 23.90 -0.10
CA ASP A 317 -14.40 24.28 -1.50
C ASP A 317 -15.12 23.19 -2.31
N ASP A 318 -14.76 21.92 -2.11
CA ASP A 318 -15.35 20.77 -2.82
C ASP A 318 -16.85 20.57 -2.51
N LEU A 319 -17.33 21.10 -1.38
CA LEU A 319 -18.73 21.03 -0.95
C LEU A 319 -19.57 22.24 -1.41
N SER A 320 -18.95 23.27 -1.99
CA SER A 320 -19.62 24.52 -2.38
C SER A 320 -19.96 24.55 -3.88
N GLU A 321 -21.21 24.88 -4.23
CA GLU A 321 -21.62 25.03 -5.63
C GLU A 321 -20.91 26.22 -6.33
N PRO A 322 -20.63 26.13 -7.65
CA PRO A 322 -19.67 27.00 -8.35
C PRO A 322 -20.07 28.47 -8.52
N ASN A 323 -21.16 28.96 -7.92
CA ASN A 323 -21.69 30.30 -8.22
C ASN A 323 -22.11 31.12 -7.01
N THR A 324 -21.23 31.28 -6.02
CA THR A 324 -21.43 32.27 -4.93
C THR A 324 -20.24 33.22 -4.80
N ARG A 325 -20.54 34.51 -4.88
CA ARG A 325 -19.63 35.66 -4.80
C ARG A 325 -18.89 35.69 -3.45
N ALA A 326 -17.56 35.76 -3.50
CA ALA A 326 -16.59 35.84 -2.39
C ALA A 326 -16.68 34.67 -1.37
N LYS A 327 -15.81 33.67 -1.54
CA LYS A 327 -15.64 32.56 -0.60
C LYS A 327 -15.27 33.08 0.79
N GLN A 328 -16.09 32.78 1.79
CA GLN A 328 -15.83 33.09 3.20
C GLN A 328 -15.63 31.78 3.95
N TYR A 329 -14.47 31.63 4.61
CA TYR A 329 -14.15 30.46 5.42
C TYR A 329 -14.44 30.73 6.89
N LEU A 330 -15.05 29.74 7.56
CA LEU A 330 -15.35 29.79 8.99
C LEU A 330 -14.27 29.08 9.80
N CYS A 331 -13.83 29.70 10.89
CA CYS A 331 -12.81 29.12 11.75
C CYS A 331 -13.33 27.81 12.39
N PRO A 332 -12.57 26.71 12.38
CA PRO A 332 -12.98 25.44 13.00
C PRO A 332 -13.30 25.54 14.49
N VAL A 333 -12.70 26.50 15.20
CA VAL A 333 -12.83 26.65 16.67
C VAL A 333 -14.00 27.57 17.01
N CYS A 334 -13.99 28.81 16.49
CA CYS A 334 -14.99 29.81 16.87
C CYS A 334 -16.08 30.07 15.83
N ARG A 335 -16.03 29.38 14.68
CA ARG A 335 -16.98 29.53 13.56
C ARG A 335 -17.14 30.96 13.03
N SER A 336 -16.20 31.84 13.33
CA SER A 336 -16.18 33.20 12.79
C SER A 336 -15.51 33.22 11.42
N ASN A 337 -15.94 34.13 10.54
CA ASN A 337 -15.23 34.43 9.31
C ASN A 337 -13.80 34.90 9.63
N TYR A 338 -12.82 34.38 8.90
CA TYR A 338 -11.42 34.71 9.14
C TYR A 338 -10.66 35.13 7.87
N LYS A 339 -9.66 36.00 8.07
CA LYS A 339 -8.50 36.14 7.17
C LYS A 339 -7.35 35.32 7.77
N ARG A 340 -6.40 34.87 6.95
CA ARG A 340 -5.21 34.15 7.44
C ARG A 340 -3.92 34.92 7.17
N LEU A 341 -2.94 34.72 8.05
CA LEU A 341 -1.55 35.15 7.90
C LEU A 341 -0.65 33.91 8.04
N ASP A 342 0.13 33.62 7.01
CA ASP A 342 1.01 32.47 6.94
C ASP A 342 2.45 32.92 7.27
N MET A 343 3.12 32.26 8.24
CA MET A 343 4.48 32.60 8.71
C MET A 343 5.48 31.44 8.58
#